data_AF-A0A1E1WXK4-F1
#
_entry.id   AF-A0A1E1WXK4-F1
#
_cell.length_a   1.000
_cell.length_b   1.000
_cell.length_c   1.000
_cell.angle_alpha   90.00
_cell.angle_beta   90.00
_cell.angle_gamma   90.00
#
_symmetry.space_group_name_H-M   'P 1'
#
loop_
_entity.id
_entity.type
_entity.pdbx_description
1 polymer ?
#
loop_
_entity_poly.entity_id
_entity_poly.type
_entity_poly.pdbx_seq_one_letter_code
_entity_poly.pdbx_strand_id
1 'polypeptide(L)'
;YFNCSKNNPSAERCSVPSSCCRDPDQENLETALQRRFCGRNVLAMSEQEAWEKVNTRNCVNSFTKTVQQASIMLCLAAVVVVCVLLDRK
;
A
#
# COMPACT_ATOMS: atom_id res chain seq x y z
N TYR A 1 4.87 20.77 4.62
CA TYR A 1 3.93 20.81 3.49
C TYR A 1 2.78 19.83 3.70
N PHE A 2 2.99 18.51 3.61
CA PHE A 2 1.92 17.49 3.69
C PHE A 2 1.35 17.18 5.09
N ASN A 3 1.93 17.74 6.15
CA ASN A 3 1.51 17.47 7.54
C ASN A 3 0.03 17.86 7.76
N CYS A 4 -0.77 16.97 8.36
CA CYS A 4 -2.20 17.19 8.63
C CYS A 4 -2.56 18.15 9.78
N SER A 5 -1.57 18.69 10.50
CA SER A 5 -1.81 19.58 11.63
C SER A 5 -2.71 20.76 11.24
N LYS A 6 -3.66 21.11 12.13
CA LYS A 6 -4.58 22.25 11.94
C LYS A 6 -3.82 23.57 11.75
N ASN A 7 -2.63 23.69 12.32
CA ASN A 7 -1.79 24.89 12.23
C ASN A 7 -0.96 24.95 10.94
N ASN A 8 -1.01 23.92 10.08
CA ASN A 8 -0.31 23.93 8.81
C ASN A 8 -1.15 24.72 7.77
N PRO A 9 -0.67 25.88 7.28
CA PRO A 9 -1.40 26.70 6.31
C PRO A 9 -1.26 26.19 4.87
N SER A 10 -0.42 25.17 4.64
CA SER A 10 -0.22 24.60 3.31
C SER A 10 -1.53 24.09 2.71
N ALA A 11 -1.80 24.48 1.47
CA ALA A 11 -2.91 23.98 0.66
C ALA A 11 -2.86 22.46 0.45
N GLU A 12 -1.72 21.83 0.72
CA GLU A 12 -1.50 20.40 0.54
C GLU A 12 -1.19 19.68 1.83
N ARG A 13 -1.52 20.29 2.96
CA ARG A 13 -1.74 19.53 4.19
C ARG A 13 -2.62 18.31 3.90
N CYS A 14 -2.33 17.19 4.55
CA CYS A 14 -2.99 15.91 4.34
C CYS A 14 -2.93 15.33 2.91
N SER A 15 -2.04 15.81 2.06
CA SER A 15 -1.96 15.32 0.68
C SER A 15 -0.77 14.38 0.47
N VAL A 16 -0.77 13.65 -0.64
CA VAL A 16 0.37 12.85 -1.11
C VAL A 16 0.79 13.26 -2.53
N PRO A 17 2.05 13.04 -2.93
CA PRO A 17 2.51 13.35 -4.29
C PRO A 17 1.74 12.60 -5.37
N SER A 18 1.70 13.16 -6.58
CA SER A 18 1.03 12.56 -7.73
C SER A 18 1.57 11.18 -8.13
N SER A 19 2.82 10.86 -7.74
CA SER A 19 3.41 9.53 -7.94
C SER A 19 2.71 8.43 -7.14
N CYS A 20 1.94 8.78 -6.11
CA CYS A 20 1.16 7.82 -5.34
C CYS A 20 -0.20 7.51 -5.98
N CYS A 21 -0.65 8.31 -6.95
CA CYS A 21 -1.94 8.13 -7.61
C CYS A 21 -2.03 6.79 -8.32
N ARG A 22 -3.17 6.10 -8.14
CA ARG A 22 -3.56 5.04 -9.08
C ARG A 22 -3.99 5.69 -10.38
N ASP A 23 -3.55 5.13 -11.50
CA ASP A 23 -3.91 5.60 -12.85
C ASP A 23 -5.36 5.24 -13.19
N PRO A 24 -6.24 6.21 -13.51
CA PRO A 24 -7.28 6.02 -14.49
C PRO A 24 -6.74 6.52 -15.84
N ASP A 25 -6.54 5.61 -16.79
CA ASP A 25 -6.34 5.81 -18.24
C ASP A 25 -5.80 7.18 -18.73
N GLN A 26 -4.59 7.11 -19.31
CA GLN A 26 -3.76 8.25 -19.74
C GLN A 26 -4.28 9.08 -20.92
N GLU A 27 -5.49 8.81 -21.44
CA GLU A 27 -5.80 9.22 -22.82
C GLU A 27 -6.23 10.69 -22.97
N ASN A 28 -6.65 11.38 -21.90
CA ASN A 28 -7.21 12.73 -22.00
C ASN A 28 -6.46 13.78 -21.13
N LEU A 29 -6.21 14.96 -21.71
CA LEU A 29 -5.54 16.11 -21.06
C LEU A 29 -6.28 16.61 -19.80
N GLU A 30 -7.61 16.55 -19.81
CA GLU A 30 -8.48 16.83 -18.66
C GLU A 30 -8.15 15.91 -17.47
N THR A 31 -7.91 14.61 -17.73
CA THR A 31 -7.54 13.62 -16.71
C THR A 31 -6.15 13.89 -16.12
N ALA A 32 -5.23 14.44 -16.93
CA ALA A 32 -3.88 14.78 -16.48
C ALA A 32 -3.87 15.93 -15.45
N LEU A 33 -4.73 16.94 -15.60
CA LEU A 33 -4.88 18.02 -14.62
C LEU A 33 -5.53 17.51 -13.32
N GLN A 34 -6.53 16.63 -13.43
CA GLN A 34 -7.16 15.97 -12.28
C GLN A 34 -6.14 15.16 -11.46
N ARG A 35 -5.17 14.54 -12.14
CA ARG A 35 -4.11 13.73 -11.52
C ARG A 35 -3.20 14.52 -10.58
N ARG A 36 -2.94 15.81 -10.89
CA ARG A 36 -2.15 16.69 -10.01
C ARG A 36 -2.78 16.79 -8.62
N PHE A 37 -4.09 16.59 -8.50
CA PHE A 37 -4.84 16.73 -7.26
C PHE A 37 -5.42 15.42 -6.72
N CYS A 38 -5.13 14.27 -7.34
CA CYS A 38 -5.66 12.98 -6.88
C CYS A 38 -5.27 12.70 -5.41
N GLY A 39 -4.05 13.08 -5.04
CA GLY A 39 -3.48 12.86 -3.71
C GLY A 39 -3.98 13.86 -2.66
N ARG A 40 -4.83 14.83 -3.04
CA ARG A 40 -5.25 15.91 -2.15
C ARG A 40 -6.12 15.38 -1.02
N ASN A 41 -5.79 15.76 0.22
CA ASN A 41 -6.51 15.35 1.45
C ASN A 41 -6.60 13.84 1.68
N VAL A 42 -5.87 13.00 0.95
CA VAL A 42 -5.94 11.54 1.07
C VAL A 42 -5.55 11.05 2.46
N LEU A 43 -4.64 11.73 3.15
CA LEU A 43 -4.24 11.39 4.52
C LEU A 43 -5.32 11.72 5.57
N ALA A 44 -6.36 12.46 5.21
CA ALA A 44 -7.52 12.74 6.07
C ALA A 44 -8.69 11.77 5.84
N MET A 45 -8.58 10.87 4.84
CA MET A 45 -9.60 9.87 4.52
C MET A 45 -9.39 8.58 5.33
N SER A 46 -10.39 7.69 5.31
CA SER A 46 -10.22 6.33 5.85
C SER A 46 -9.21 5.52 5.01
N GLU A 47 -8.61 4.47 5.59
CA GLU A 47 -7.67 3.61 4.86
C GLU A 47 -8.29 3.00 3.59
N GLN A 48 -9.58 2.63 3.65
CA GLN A 48 -10.32 2.05 2.52
C GLN A 48 -10.50 3.06 1.38
N GLU A 49 -10.96 4.28 1.69
CA GLU A 49 -11.10 5.35 0.69
C GLU A 49 -9.75 5.78 0.10
N ALA A 50 -8.72 5.85 0.95
CA ALA A 50 -7.36 6.17 0.50
C ALA A 50 -6.82 5.07 -0.41
N TRP A 51 -7.07 3.79 -0.09
CA TRP A 51 -6.69 2.65 -0.91
C TRP A 51 -7.26 2.76 -2.31
N GLU A 52 -8.51 3.17 -2.50
CA GLU A 52 -9.11 3.29 -3.83
C GLU A 52 -8.42 4.35 -4.72
N LYS A 53 -7.88 5.41 -4.12
CA LYS A 53 -7.30 6.55 -4.86
C LYS A 53 -5.79 6.49 -5.03
N VAL A 54 -5.06 5.92 -4.07
CA VAL A 54 -3.59 5.92 -4.06
C VAL A 54 -3.01 4.58 -3.66
N ASN A 55 -1.78 4.34 -4.08
CA ASN A 55 -0.97 3.24 -3.58
C ASN A 55 -0.53 3.53 -2.14
N THR A 56 -1.19 2.92 -1.15
CA THR A 56 -0.85 3.10 0.27
C THR A 56 0.30 2.19 0.75
N ARG A 57 0.73 1.25 -0.09
CA ARG A 57 1.80 0.30 0.21
C ARG A 57 2.93 0.44 -0.80
N ASN A 58 4.16 0.36 -0.29
CA ASN A 58 5.34 0.24 -1.14
C ASN A 58 5.62 -1.24 -1.46
N CYS A 59 6.47 -1.47 -2.46
CA CYS A 59 6.84 -2.81 -2.93
C CYS A 59 7.55 -3.63 -1.84
N VAL A 60 8.46 -2.99 -1.10
CA VAL A 60 9.27 -3.65 -0.07
C VAL A 60 8.40 -4.20 1.06
N ASN A 61 7.50 -3.39 1.61
CA ASN A 61 6.58 -3.80 2.66
C ASN A 61 5.61 -4.86 2.17
N SER A 62 5.13 -4.75 0.92
CA SER A 62 4.28 -5.78 0.32
C SER A 62 5.02 -7.12 0.24
N PHE A 63 6.26 -7.11 -0.26
CA PHE A 63 7.10 -8.31 -0.34
C PHE A 63 7.36 -8.92 1.04
N THR A 64 7.82 -8.11 2.00
CA THR A 64 8.09 -8.58 3.37
C THR A 64 6.86 -9.19 4.01
N LYS A 65 5.68 -8.57 3.83
CA LYS A 65 4.42 -9.09 4.36
C LYS A 65 4.05 -10.43 3.72
N THR A 66 4.21 -10.58 2.40
CA THR A 66 3.97 -11.85 1.70
C THR A 66 4.89 -12.96 2.22
N VAL A 67 6.18 -12.67 2.40
CA VAL A 67 7.15 -13.64 2.94
C VAL A 67 6.79 -14.05 4.37
N GLN A 68 6.47 -13.08 5.24
CA GLN A 68 6.06 -13.34 6.62
C GLN A 68 4.76 -14.18 6.71
N GLN A 69 3.83 -13.99 5.78
CA GLN A 69 2.61 -14.80 5.73
C GLN A 69 2.89 -16.24 5.27
N ALA A 70 3.80 -16.42 4.32
CA ALA A 70 4.19 -17.75 3.85
C ALA A 70 5.08 -18.52 4.84
N SER A 71 5.87 -17.83 5.67
CA SER A 71 6.87 -18.47 6.54
C SER A 71 6.25 -19.45 7.54
N ILE A 72 5.10 -19.12 8.12
CA ILE A 72 4.41 -20.00 9.09
C ILE A 72 4.00 -21.31 8.40
N MET A 73 3.39 -21.22 7.22
CA MET A 73 2.96 -22.39 6.46
C MET A 73 4.14 -23.26 6.03
N LEU A 74 5.25 -22.65 5.60
CA LEU A 74 6.46 -23.37 5.23
C LEU A 74 7.09 -24.09 6.43
N CYS A 75 7.15 -23.44 7.60
CA CYS A 75 7.64 -24.07 8.83
C CYS A 75 6.79 -25.27 9.23
N LEU A 76 5.46 -25.13 9.20
CA LEU A 76 4.55 -26.24 9.53
C LEU A 76 4.71 -27.41 8.55
N ALA A 77 4.76 -27.13 7.24
CA ALA A 77 4.97 -28.15 6.22
C ALA A 77 6.30 -28.90 6.43
N ALA A 78 7.38 -28.17 6.74
CA ALA A 78 8.68 -28.76 7.02
C ALA A 78 8.64 -29.68 8.26
N VAL A 79 7.99 -29.25 9.35
CA VAL A 79 7.83 -30.07 10.56
C VAL A 79 7.06 -31.35 10.26
N VAL A 80 5.95 -31.25 9.52
CA VAL A 80 5.15 -32.43 9.15
C VAL A 80 5.97 -33.42 8.32
N VAL A 81 6.73 -32.93 7.33
CA VAL A 81 7.61 -33.78 6.51
C VAL A 81 8.64 -34.48 7.38
N VAL A 82 9.29 -33.77 8.31
CA VAL A 82 10.27 -34.35 9.23
C VAL A 82 9.63 -35.42 10.12
N CYS A 83 8.46 -35.15 10.71
CA CYS A 83 7.73 -36.12 11.53
C CYS A 83 7.41 -37.39 10.73
N VAL A 84 6.85 -37.26 9.53
CA VAL A 84 6.53 -38.41 8.67
C VAL A 84 7.79 -39.21 8.31
N LEU A 85 8.91 -38.55 8.03
CA LEU A 85 10.18 -39.23 7.75
C LEU A 85 10.76 -39.95 8.98
N LEU A 86 10.52 -39.44 10.19
CA LEU A 86 10.92 -40.09 11.44
C LEU A 86 10.01 -41.29 11.76
N ASP A 87 8.70 -41.19 11.55
CA ASP A 87 7.75 -42.29 11.76
C ASP A 87 7.93 -43.45 10.77
N ARG A 88 8.53 -43.17 9.62
CA ARG A 88 8.85 -44.16 8.57
C ARG A 88 10.15 -44.93 8.83
N LYS A 89 10.94 -44.53 9.83
CA LYS A 89 12.28 -45.07 10.10
C LYS A 89 12.28 -45.95 11.34
#